data_AF-R4MN50-F1
#
_entry.id   AF-R4MN50-F1
#
_cell.length_a   1.000
_cell.length_b   1.000
_cell.length_c   1.000
_cell.angle_alpha   90.00
_cell.angle_beta   90.00
_cell.angle_gamma   90.00
#
_symmetry.space_group_name_H-M   'P 1'
#
loop_
_entity.id
_entity.type
_entity.pdbx_description
1 polymer ?
#
loop_
_entity_poly.entity_id
_entity_poly.type
_entity_poly.pdbx_seq_one_letter_code
_entity_poly.pdbx_strand_id
1 'polypeptide(L)'
;MSKKAFPINRVNIDPPKPVRVAPNPPIALPEREPRNIWVMIGVPALIVALIGTIVMLYVSGVRSLATGFFPLMGIGAFSMLAFSGRFGRARKITWGELEKGRRRYLRDLDTNRDEIQTAVCAQREWQNAVHSDPPGLGAIIGGPRMWERGRGDVDFLEVRVGTGVQHAPDSVLSVTWPDISSDEELEPVTGQALRDFILEQRKIRDIAKVVNLRSAPGFSFVSEDLDRVRSLMRSVLCSLAVFHNPRDVKLMVVTRNPEVWAWMVWLPHNLHDELFDACGWRRLIFATPEELEAALGAELHMKGKRGAWTPPTVASPTAMGSALETGQVGVDLGPHLVIVDDNTGSPDAWESVVGQVGKAGLTVLRIASRVGTGVGFAEDQVFEMANDMGRQPRQGRSRWRRRR
;
A
#
# COMPACT_ATOMS: atom_id res chain seq x y z
N MET A 1 17.75 18.93 31.95
CA MET A 1 18.34 19.12 30.61
C MET A 1 19.71 18.45 30.58
N SER A 2 20.10 17.80 29.47
CA SER A 2 21.40 17.11 29.38
C SER A 2 22.55 18.10 29.21
N LYS A 3 23.66 17.90 29.92
CA LYS A 3 24.94 18.60 29.70
C LYS A 3 25.86 17.88 28.70
N LYS A 4 25.44 16.74 28.15
CA LYS A 4 26.22 15.93 27.19
C LYS A 4 25.93 16.39 25.76
N ALA A 5 26.98 16.61 24.99
CA ALA A 5 26.87 16.70 23.53
C ALA A 5 26.59 15.31 22.95
N PHE A 6 25.75 15.25 21.92
CA PHE A 6 25.47 14.03 21.17
C PHE A 6 26.03 14.20 19.75
N PRO A 7 26.82 13.25 19.23
CA PRO A 7 27.24 13.28 17.84
C PRO A 7 26.02 13.03 16.95
N ILE A 8 25.72 13.97 16.06
CA ILE A 8 24.70 13.78 15.02
C ILE A 8 25.32 12.87 13.98
N ASN A 9 24.77 11.67 13.83
CA ASN A 9 25.17 10.72 12.79
C ASN A 9 23.91 10.20 12.10
N ARG A 10 24.03 9.85 10.81
CA ARG A 10 22.94 9.23 10.06
C ARG A 10 23.30 7.79 9.77
N VAL A 11 22.50 6.86 10.30
CA VAL A 11 22.63 5.45 9.92
C VAL A 11 21.92 5.27 8.60
N ASN A 12 22.66 4.90 7.55
CA ASN A 12 22.04 4.51 6.30
C ASN A 12 21.35 3.16 6.47
N ILE A 13 20.06 3.09 6.12
CA ILE A 13 19.25 1.87 6.17
C ILE A 13 18.78 1.62 4.74
N ASP A 14 19.53 0.80 4.01
CA ASP A 14 19.27 0.56 2.59
C ASP A 14 17.89 -0.08 2.38
N PRO A 15 17.10 0.41 1.41
CA PRO A 15 15.83 -0.20 1.05
C PRO A 15 16.04 -1.62 0.50
N PRO A 16 15.07 -2.53 0.70
CA PRO A 16 15.15 -3.86 0.10
C PRO A 16 15.17 -3.75 -1.43
N LYS A 17 15.81 -4.73 -2.07
CA LYS A 17 15.89 -4.77 -3.53
C LYS A 17 14.49 -4.93 -4.14
N PRO A 18 14.18 -4.22 -5.24
CA PRO A 18 12.89 -4.36 -5.90
C PRO A 18 12.72 -5.78 -6.45
N VAL A 19 11.60 -6.41 -6.10
CA VAL A 19 11.24 -7.74 -6.62
C VAL A 19 10.19 -7.59 -7.71
N ARG A 20 10.43 -8.24 -8.85
CA ARG A 20 9.56 -8.17 -10.04
C ARG A 20 9.11 -9.58 -10.38
N VAL A 21 7.84 -9.87 -10.12
CA VAL A 21 7.24 -11.18 -10.40
C VAL A 21 6.27 -11.03 -11.56
N ALA A 22 6.52 -11.78 -12.63
CA ALA A 22 5.62 -11.93 -13.76
C ALA A 22 5.08 -13.37 -13.73
N PRO A 23 3.86 -13.60 -13.19
CA PRO A 23 3.25 -14.93 -13.21
C PRO A 23 3.05 -15.41 -14.65
N ASN A 24 3.17 -16.73 -14.86
CA ASN A 24 2.85 -17.34 -16.16
C ASN A 24 1.38 -17.08 -16.55
N PRO A 25 1.07 -16.94 -17.84
CA PRO A 25 -0.32 -16.86 -18.31
C PRO A 25 -1.11 -18.13 -17.90
N PRO A 26 -2.44 -18.04 -17.73
CA PRO A 26 -3.27 -19.20 -17.41
C PRO A 26 -3.23 -20.25 -18.53
N ILE A 27 -3.71 -21.45 -18.22
CA ILE A 27 -3.81 -22.52 -19.22
C ILE A 27 -4.99 -22.19 -20.15
N ALA A 28 -4.78 -22.23 -21.47
CA ALA A 28 -5.87 -22.13 -22.43
C ALA A 28 -6.74 -23.40 -22.38
N LEU A 29 -8.04 -23.24 -22.55
CA LEU A 29 -8.98 -24.35 -22.70
C LEU A 29 -8.57 -25.21 -23.92
N PRO A 30 -8.65 -26.54 -23.82
CA PRO A 30 -8.52 -27.38 -25.00
C PRO A 30 -9.65 -27.03 -25.96
N GLU A 31 -9.31 -26.63 -27.19
CA GLU A 31 -10.27 -26.41 -28.26
C GLU A 31 -11.24 -27.60 -28.32
N ARG A 32 -12.54 -27.31 -28.29
CA ARG A 32 -13.56 -28.35 -28.47
C ARG A 32 -13.51 -28.83 -29.91
N GLU A 33 -12.72 -29.88 -30.16
CA GLU A 33 -12.71 -30.61 -31.43
C GLU A 33 -14.17 -30.81 -31.89
N PRO A 34 -14.54 -30.40 -33.12
CA PRO A 34 -15.87 -30.64 -33.63
C PRO A 34 -16.10 -32.16 -33.67
N ARG A 35 -16.95 -32.65 -32.77
CA ARG A 35 -17.27 -34.08 -32.59
C ARG A 35 -17.51 -34.69 -33.97
N ASN A 36 -16.58 -35.52 -34.44
CA ASN A 36 -16.53 -35.93 -35.84
C ASN A 36 -17.82 -36.69 -36.22
N ILE A 37 -18.76 -35.97 -36.83
CA ILE A 37 -20.11 -36.45 -37.16
C ILE A 37 -20.03 -37.67 -38.08
N TRP A 38 -19.04 -37.70 -38.98
CA TRP A 38 -18.77 -38.83 -39.86
C TRP A 38 -18.37 -40.11 -39.13
N VAL A 39 -17.64 -40.01 -38.01
CA VAL A 39 -17.32 -41.18 -37.18
C VAL A 39 -18.53 -41.59 -36.34
N MET A 40 -19.23 -40.62 -35.75
CA MET A 40 -20.37 -40.86 -34.88
C MET A 40 -21.59 -41.46 -35.62
N ILE A 41 -21.83 -41.06 -36.87
CA ILE A 41 -22.91 -41.59 -37.72
C ILE A 41 -22.41 -42.74 -38.60
N GLY A 42 -21.21 -42.62 -39.17
CA GLY A 42 -20.67 -43.60 -40.12
C GLY A 42 -20.37 -44.95 -39.49
N VAL A 43 -19.90 -45.02 -38.23
CA VAL A 43 -19.64 -46.31 -37.57
C VAL A 43 -20.94 -47.07 -37.29
N PRO A 44 -22.00 -46.49 -36.68
CA PRO A 44 -23.30 -47.17 -36.58
C PRO A 44 -23.94 -47.49 -37.93
N ALA A 45 -23.87 -46.59 -38.91
CA ALA A 45 -24.43 -46.83 -40.24
C ALA A 45 -23.74 -48.00 -40.96
N LEU A 46 -22.42 -48.14 -40.83
CA LEU A 46 -21.66 -49.27 -41.35
C LEU A 46 -22.09 -50.59 -40.68
N ILE A 47 -22.31 -50.58 -39.36
CA ILE A 47 -22.78 -51.76 -38.61
C ILE A 47 -24.20 -52.16 -39.06
N VAL A 48 -25.10 -51.19 -39.25
CA VAL A 48 -26.46 -51.44 -39.77
C VAL A 48 -26.43 -51.97 -41.20
N ALA A 49 -25.57 -51.42 -42.07
CA ALA A 49 -25.39 -51.91 -43.43
C ALA A 49 -24.82 -53.35 -43.47
N LEU A 50 -23.88 -53.67 -42.57
CA LEU A 50 -23.34 -55.02 -42.41
C LEU A 50 -24.43 -56.02 -41.97
N ILE A 51 -25.21 -55.67 -40.95
CA ILE A 51 -26.33 -56.51 -40.49
C ILE A 51 -27.37 -56.67 -41.60
N GLY A 52 -27.74 -55.59 -42.29
CA GLY A 52 -28.68 -55.62 -43.42
C GLY A 52 -28.23 -56.54 -44.55
N THR A 53 -26.95 -56.49 -44.96
CA THR A 53 -26.41 -57.38 -45.99
C THR A 53 -26.36 -58.84 -45.54
N ILE A 54 -26.05 -59.13 -44.28
CA ILE A 54 -26.09 -60.50 -43.72
C ILE A 54 -27.53 -61.06 -43.73
N VAL A 55 -28.51 -60.26 -43.30
CA VAL A 55 -29.93 -60.66 -43.32
C VAL A 55 -30.42 -60.86 -44.75
N MET A 56 -30.05 -59.98 -45.69
CA MET A 56 -30.45 -60.09 -47.09
C MET A 56 -29.86 -61.33 -47.77
N LEU A 57 -28.62 -61.69 -47.47
CA LEU A 57 -28.01 -62.95 -47.93
C LEU A 57 -28.73 -64.19 -47.35
N TYR A 58 -29.16 -64.13 -46.09
CA TYR A 58 -29.90 -65.22 -45.44
C TYR A 58 -31.30 -65.41 -46.04
N VAL A 59 -32.04 -64.32 -46.28
CA VAL A 59 -33.42 -64.35 -46.80
C VAL A 59 -33.47 -64.68 -48.31
N SER A 60 -32.50 -64.21 -49.10
CA SER A 60 -32.49 -64.43 -50.56
C SER A 60 -31.97 -65.81 -51.01
N GLY A 61 -31.35 -66.59 -50.11
CA GLY A 61 -30.84 -67.93 -50.42
C GLY A 61 -29.64 -67.99 -51.37
N VAL A 62 -29.09 -66.83 -51.78
CA VAL A 62 -28.02 -66.75 -52.79
C VAL A 62 -26.66 -67.10 -52.17
N ARG A 63 -26.20 -68.34 -52.39
CA ARG A 63 -24.89 -68.85 -51.92
C ARG A 63 -23.70 -68.44 -52.82
N SER A 64 -23.74 -67.25 -53.44
CA SER A 64 -22.65 -66.79 -54.32
C SER A 64 -21.55 -66.07 -53.53
N LEU A 65 -20.35 -66.66 -53.48
CA LEU A 65 -19.18 -66.04 -52.85
C LEU A 65 -18.72 -64.75 -53.54
N ALA A 66 -19.07 -64.54 -54.82
CA ALA A 66 -18.72 -63.33 -55.56
C ALA A 66 -19.43 -62.08 -54.99
N THR A 67 -20.66 -62.23 -54.48
CA THR A 67 -21.45 -61.11 -53.92
C THR A 67 -20.99 -60.72 -52.51
N GLY A 68 -20.32 -61.64 -51.79
CA GLY A 68 -19.79 -61.40 -50.44
C GLY A 68 -18.53 -60.52 -50.38
N PHE A 69 -17.87 -60.27 -51.52
CA PHE A 69 -16.61 -59.53 -51.57
C PHE A 69 -16.78 -58.00 -51.41
N PHE A 70 -17.92 -57.46 -51.86
CA PHE A 70 -18.22 -56.03 -51.84
C PHE A 70 -18.26 -55.41 -50.42
N PRO A 71 -18.99 -55.98 -49.43
CA PRO A 71 -18.96 -55.45 -48.06
C PRO A 71 -17.59 -55.58 -47.39
N LEU A 72 -16.85 -56.66 -47.65
CA LEU A 72 -15.50 -56.86 -47.11
C LEU A 72 -14.51 -55.80 -47.64
N MET A 73 -14.56 -55.47 -48.93
CA MET A 73 -13.72 -54.41 -49.50
C MET A 73 -14.08 -53.03 -48.94
N GLY A 74 -15.37 -52.75 -48.71
CA GLY A 74 -15.82 -51.52 -48.06
C GLY A 74 -15.27 -51.35 -46.64
N ILE A 75 -15.25 -52.44 -45.86
CA ILE A 75 -14.62 -52.45 -44.52
C ILE A 75 -13.12 -52.23 -44.61
N GLY A 76 -12.43 -52.87 -45.57
CA GLY A 76 -11.00 -52.67 -45.80
C GLY A 76 -10.65 -51.22 -46.15
N ALA A 77 -11.39 -50.61 -47.07
CA ALA A 77 -11.19 -49.21 -47.45
C ALA A 77 -11.50 -48.23 -46.32
N PHE A 78 -12.59 -48.44 -45.57
CA PHE A 78 -12.98 -47.58 -44.46
C PHE A 78 -12.01 -47.69 -43.27
N SER A 79 -11.60 -48.91 -42.90
CA SER A 79 -10.62 -49.13 -41.83
C SER A 79 -9.25 -48.55 -42.18
N MET A 80 -8.77 -48.73 -43.42
CA MET A 80 -7.54 -48.12 -43.90
C MET A 80 -7.62 -46.59 -43.88
N LEU A 81 -8.74 -45.99 -44.31
CA LEU A 81 -8.93 -44.54 -44.29
C LEU A 81 -9.00 -43.98 -42.86
N ALA A 82 -9.68 -44.66 -41.94
CA ALA A 82 -9.77 -44.29 -40.53
C ALA A 82 -8.41 -44.40 -39.81
N PHE A 83 -7.62 -45.45 -40.07
CA PHE A 83 -6.29 -45.64 -39.50
C PHE A 83 -5.17 -44.83 -40.20
N SER A 84 -5.40 -44.31 -41.40
CA SER A 84 -4.40 -43.53 -42.17
C SER A 84 -3.96 -42.21 -41.52
N GLY A 85 -4.49 -41.84 -40.35
CA GLY A 85 -4.19 -40.59 -39.64
C GLY A 85 -4.81 -39.33 -40.27
N ARG A 86 -5.42 -39.45 -41.46
CA ARG A 86 -6.03 -38.35 -42.22
C ARG A 86 -7.30 -37.77 -41.56
N PHE A 87 -7.93 -38.53 -40.66
CA PHE A 87 -9.07 -38.10 -39.83
C PHE A 87 -8.66 -37.49 -38.47
N GLY A 88 -7.52 -36.81 -38.43
CA GLY A 88 -7.14 -35.93 -37.32
C GLY A 88 -6.66 -36.66 -36.07
N ARG A 89 -5.33 -36.82 -35.95
CA ARG A 89 -4.67 -36.87 -34.62
C ARG A 89 -4.66 -35.46 -34.00
N ALA A 90 -5.83 -34.86 -33.84
CA ALA A 90 -6.00 -33.77 -32.90
C ALA A 90 -5.71 -34.36 -31.50
N ARG A 91 -4.80 -33.71 -30.77
CA ARG A 91 -4.21 -34.26 -29.56
C ARG A 91 -5.15 -33.96 -28.40
N LYS A 92 -6.16 -34.81 -28.22
CA LYS A 92 -7.04 -34.81 -27.03
C LYS A 92 -6.21 -34.65 -25.76
N ILE A 93 -6.25 -33.46 -25.16
CA ILE A 93 -5.68 -33.24 -23.84
C ILE A 93 -6.53 -34.08 -22.88
N THR A 94 -5.93 -35.11 -22.32
CA THR A 94 -6.62 -36.04 -21.42
C THR A 94 -6.98 -35.28 -20.14
N TRP A 95 -8.13 -35.58 -19.51
CA TRP A 95 -8.51 -34.97 -18.23
C TRP A 95 -7.40 -35.00 -17.16
N GLY A 96 -6.63 -36.10 -17.10
CA GLY A 96 -5.47 -36.23 -16.21
C GLY A 96 -4.26 -35.36 -16.57
N GLU A 97 -4.10 -34.99 -17.85
CA GLU A 97 -3.06 -34.06 -18.31
C GLU A 97 -3.44 -32.61 -17.98
N LEU A 98 -4.70 -32.23 -18.19
CA LEU A 98 -5.24 -30.94 -17.77
C LEU A 98 -5.10 -30.75 -16.25
N GLU A 99 -5.46 -31.77 -15.47
CA GLU A 99 -5.35 -31.74 -14.00
C GLU A 99 -3.90 -31.77 -13.50
N LYS A 100 -2.97 -32.34 -14.28
CA LYS A 100 -1.52 -32.22 -14.04
C LYS A 100 -1.02 -30.80 -14.37
N GLY A 101 -1.60 -30.17 -15.40
CA GLY A 101 -1.37 -28.76 -15.76
C GLY A 101 -1.79 -27.82 -14.63
N ARG A 102 -3.04 -27.89 -14.16
CA ARG A 102 -3.57 -27.10 -13.04
C ARG A 102 -2.68 -27.18 -11.80
N ARG A 103 -2.33 -28.40 -11.36
CA ARG A 103 -1.48 -28.62 -10.19
C ARG A 103 -0.07 -28.06 -10.34
N ARG A 104 0.49 -28.05 -11.56
CA ARG A 104 1.76 -27.35 -11.83
C ARG A 104 1.56 -25.84 -11.70
N TYR A 105 0.57 -25.28 -12.38
CA TYR A 105 0.29 -23.84 -12.39
C TYR A 105 0.08 -23.28 -10.97
N LEU A 106 -0.72 -23.96 -10.13
CA LEU A 106 -0.94 -23.55 -8.76
C LEU A 106 0.34 -23.62 -7.91
N ARG A 107 1.19 -24.64 -8.10
CA ARG A 107 2.51 -24.72 -7.46
C ARG A 107 3.45 -23.58 -7.90
N ASP A 108 3.41 -23.21 -9.17
CA ASP A 108 4.20 -22.09 -9.69
C ASP A 108 3.71 -20.76 -9.07
N LEU A 109 2.39 -20.58 -8.91
CA LEU A 109 1.81 -19.45 -8.16
C LEU A 109 2.20 -19.45 -6.67
N ASP A 110 2.27 -20.60 -6.02
CA ASP A 110 2.71 -20.68 -4.62
C ASP A 110 4.22 -20.37 -4.46
N THR A 111 5.05 -20.79 -5.43
CA THR A 111 6.47 -20.41 -5.45
C THR A 111 6.63 -18.89 -5.62
N ASN A 112 5.87 -18.29 -6.54
CA ASN A 112 5.78 -16.84 -6.70
C ASN A 112 5.24 -16.14 -5.45
N ARG A 113 4.31 -16.77 -4.71
CA ARG A 113 3.78 -16.25 -3.44
C ARG A 113 4.88 -16.15 -2.39
N ASP A 114 5.70 -17.19 -2.23
CA ASP A 114 6.75 -17.22 -1.21
C ASP A 114 7.86 -16.18 -1.48
N GLU A 115 8.22 -15.96 -2.75
CA GLU A 115 9.13 -14.88 -3.16
C GLU A 115 8.55 -13.50 -2.80
N ILE A 116 7.28 -13.26 -3.14
CA ILE A 116 6.58 -12.00 -2.82
C ILE A 116 6.48 -11.80 -1.30
N GLN A 117 6.10 -12.82 -0.53
CA GLN A 117 5.97 -12.69 0.93
C GLN A 117 7.33 -12.42 1.58
N THR A 118 8.42 -12.99 1.06
CA THR A 118 9.79 -12.68 1.50
C THR A 118 10.13 -11.20 1.26
N ALA A 119 9.83 -10.68 0.05
CA ALA A 119 10.03 -9.27 -0.28
C ALA A 119 9.18 -8.33 0.60
N VAL A 120 7.93 -8.72 0.88
CA VAL A 120 7.00 -7.96 1.72
C VAL A 120 7.46 -7.94 3.19
N CYS A 121 8.01 -9.04 3.71
CA CYS A 121 8.63 -9.08 5.04
C CYS A 121 9.83 -8.12 5.11
N ALA A 122 10.76 -8.19 4.15
CA ALA A 122 11.91 -7.29 4.09
C ALA A 122 11.50 -5.80 4.01
N GLN A 123 10.48 -5.46 3.19
CA GLN A 123 9.92 -4.10 3.15
C GLN A 123 9.32 -3.67 4.48
N ARG A 124 8.61 -4.58 5.18
CA ARG A 124 7.99 -4.28 6.47
C ARG A 124 9.03 -4.10 7.57
N GLU A 125 10.10 -4.88 7.56
CA GLU A 125 11.25 -4.74 8.47
C GLU A 125 11.97 -3.41 8.23
N TRP A 126 12.31 -3.11 6.98
CA TRP A 126 12.91 -1.82 6.59
C TRP A 126 12.04 -0.63 7.00
N GLN A 127 10.74 -0.66 6.70
CA GLN A 127 9.81 0.42 7.07
C GLN A 127 9.70 0.59 8.59
N ASN A 128 9.78 -0.49 9.39
CA ASN A 128 9.85 -0.40 10.85
C ASN A 128 11.23 0.06 11.36
N ALA A 129 12.32 -0.24 10.66
CA ALA A 129 13.65 0.24 11.02
C ALA A 129 13.76 1.77 10.82
N VAL A 130 13.27 2.30 9.69
CA VAL A 130 13.24 3.74 9.40
C VAL A 130 12.18 4.46 10.25
N HIS A 131 10.96 3.90 10.34
CA HIS A 131 9.82 4.48 11.05
C HIS A 131 9.38 3.58 12.20
N SER A 132 10.19 3.56 13.25
CA SER A 132 10.00 2.69 14.42
C SER A 132 8.67 2.89 15.14
N ASP A 133 8.24 1.84 15.85
CA ASP A 133 7.01 1.88 16.61
C ASP A 133 7.19 2.70 17.90
N PRO A 134 6.12 3.27 18.47
CA PRO A 134 6.24 4.16 19.62
C PRO A 134 6.90 3.50 20.86
N PRO A 135 6.65 2.20 21.18
CA PRO A 135 7.42 1.48 22.20
C PRO A 135 8.91 1.36 21.88
N GLY A 136 9.29 1.11 20.62
CA GLY A 136 10.68 0.95 20.19
C GLY A 136 11.52 2.23 20.21
N LEU A 137 10.90 3.42 20.23
CA LEU A 137 11.60 4.71 20.29
C LEU A 137 12.59 4.81 21.47
N GLY A 138 12.30 4.14 22.59
CA GLY A 138 13.18 4.13 23.77
C GLY A 138 14.58 3.56 23.49
N ALA A 139 14.72 2.64 22.53
CA ALA A 139 16.01 2.06 22.15
C ALA A 139 16.87 2.98 21.25
N ILE A 140 16.27 4.02 20.67
CA ILE A 140 16.94 4.99 19.79
C ILE A 140 17.54 6.14 20.61
N ILE A 141 16.90 6.51 21.72
CA ILE A 141 17.31 7.63 22.58
C ILE A 141 18.69 7.37 23.18
N GLY A 142 19.62 8.29 22.94
CA GLY A 142 21.02 8.19 23.37
C GLY A 142 21.90 7.27 22.52
N GLY A 143 21.31 6.57 21.52
CA GLY A 143 22.03 5.79 20.52
C GLY A 143 22.49 6.64 19.33
N PRO A 144 23.23 6.04 18.37
CA PRO A 144 23.80 6.75 17.22
C PRO A 144 22.76 7.21 16.18
N ARG A 145 21.49 6.80 16.35
CA ARG A 145 20.34 7.14 15.50
C ARG A 145 19.49 8.29 16.06
N MET A 146 19.81 8.78 17.25
CA MET A 146 19.14 9.93 17.84
C MET A 146 19.48 11.18 17.01
N TRP A 147 18.43 11.89 16.58
CA TRP A 147 18.54 13.10 15.73
C TRP A 147 19.19 12.87 14.36
N GLU A 148 19.02 11.67 13.77
CA GLU A 148 19.62 11.29 12.47
C GLU A 148 19.05 12.02 11.24
N ARG A 149 17.91 12.72 11.35
CA ARG A 149 17.23 13.39 10.23
C ARG A 149 17.39 14.91 10.28
N GLY A 150 18.06 15.48 9.28
CA GLY A 150 18.26 16.92 9.09
C GLY A 150 17.31 17.54 8.06
N ARG A 151 17.22 18.87 8.02
CA ARG A 151 16.24 19.62 7.17
C ARG A 151 16.32 19.33 5.67
N GLY A 152 17.52 19.02 5.17
CA GLY A 152 17.76 18.68 3.75
C GLY A 152 17.33 17.27 3.36
N ASP A 153 16.99 16.42 4.32
CA ASP A 153 16.69 15.02 4.06
C ASP A 153 15.30 14.79 3.47
N VAL A 154 15.16 13.72 2.70
CA VAL A 154 13.88 13.30 2.09
C VAL A 154 12.85 12.89 3.15
N ASP A 155 13.31 12.24 4.23
CA ASP A 155 12.51 11.73 5.35
C ASP A 155 12.37 12.73 6.52
N PHE A 156 12.85 13.95 6.35
CA PHE A 156 12.61 15.05 7.28
C PHE A 156 11.10 15.31 7.44
N LEU A 157 10.65 15.31 8.70
CA LEU A 157 9.24 15.41 9.13
C LEU A 157 8.31 14.30 8.62
N GLU A 158 8.84 13.15 8.22
CA GLU A 158 8.03 11.94 8.08
C GLU A 158 7.72 11.30 9.44
N VAL A 159 6.43 11.09 9.73
CA VAL A 159 5.98 10.52 11.00
C VAL A 159 5.04 9.35 10.79
N ARG A 160 5.24 8.30 11.61
CA ARG A 160 4.35 7.14 11.71
C ARG A 160 3.07 7.52 12.46
N VAL A 161 1.94 7.43 11.77
CA VAL A 161 0.59 7.65 12.33
C VAL A 161 -0.08 6.33 12.77
N GLY A 162 0.41 5.18 12.29
CA GLY A 162 -0.09 3.89 12.74
C GLY A 162 0.41 2.71 11.91
N THR A 163 -0.38 1.64 11.86
CA THR A 163 -0.17 0.49 10.97
C THR A 163 -1.41 0.24 10.13
N GLY A 164 -1.25 -0.15 8.86
CA GLY A 164 -2.40 -0.39 7.99
C GLY A 164 -2.08 -1.25 6.78
N VAL A 165 -2.98 -1.23 5.81
CA VAL A 165 -2.82 -1.90 4.51
C VAL A 165 -2.39 -0.87 3.46
N GLN A 166 -1.39 -1.21 2.65
CA GLN A 166 -0.88 -0.39 1.55
C GLN A 166 -0.88 -1.21 0.27
N HIS A 167 -1.15 -0.59 -0.87
CA HIS A 167 -0.74 -1.20 -2.13
C HIS A 167 0.79 -1.15 -2.20
N ALA A 168 1.43 -2.26 -2.53
CA ALA A 168 2.87 -2.27 -2.69
C ALA A 168 3.25 -1.26 -3.80
N PRO A 169 4.19 -0.34 -3.57
CA PRO A 169 4.63 0.56 -4.62
C PRO A 169 5.43 -0.24 -5.66
N ASP A 170 5.26 0.09 -6.94
CA ASP A 170 5.94 -0.60 -8.06
C ASP A 170 7.49 -0.51 -7.96
N SER A 171 8.01 0.44 -7.18
CA SER A 171 9.43 0.59 -6.85
C SER A 171 9.97 -0.46 -5.87
N VAL A 172 9.11 -1.23 -5.20
CA VAL A 172 9.48 -2.28 -4.24
C VAL A 172 9.00 -3.65 -4.71
N LEU A 173 7.75 -3.74 -5.15
CA LEU A 173 7.14 -4.98 -5.63
C LEU A 173 6.31 -4.66 -6.86
N SER A 174 6.74 -5.16 -8.02
CA SER A 174 5.96 -5.09 -9.26
C SER A 174 5.43 -6.48 -9.60
N VAL A 175 4.10 -6.63 -9.57
CA VAL A 175 3.40 -7.84 -10.02
C VAL A 175 2.68 -7.51 -11.32
N THR A 176 3.31 -7.84 -12.44
CA THR A 176 2.80 -7.56 -13.78
C THR A 176 1.69 -8.54 -14.16
N TRP A 177 0.68 -8.08 -14.88
CA TRP A 177 -0.29 -8.99 -15.52
C TRP A 177 0.39 -9.63 -16.74
N PRO A 178 0.34 -10.96 -16.92
CA PRO A 178 0.79 -11.57 -18.16
C PRO A 178 -0.08 -11.12 -19.33
N ASP A 179 0.48 -11.18 -20.53
CA ASP A 179 -0.27 -10.98 -21.78
C ASP A 179 -1.19 -12.19 -22.03
N ILE A 180 -2.45 -11.94 -22.40
CA ILE A 180 -3.51 -12.95 -22.49
C ILE A 180 -4.25 -12.75 -23.82
N SER A 181 -4.27 -13.79 -24.66
CA SER A 181 -4.77 -13.71 -26.04
C SER A 181 -6.30 -13.61 -26.17
N SER A 182 -7.07 -14.11 -25.20
CA SER A 182 -8.54 -14.03 -25.14
C SER A 182 -9.03 -14.45 -23.75
N ASP A 183 -10.03 -13.77 -23.18
CA ASP A 183 -10.66 -14.16 -21.90
C ASP A 183 -11.62 -15.36 -22.07
N GLU A 184 -12.21 -15.52 -23.26
CA GLU A 184 -13.17 -16.60 -23.58
C GLU A 184 -12.50 -17.98 -23.70
N GLU A 185 -11.18 -18.00 -23.91
CA GLU A 185 -10.38 -19.23 -24.10
C GLU A 185 -9.64 -19.66 -22.82
N LEU A 186 -9.85 -18.98 -21.68
CA LEU A 186 -9.14 -19.29 -20.43
C LEU A 186 -9.73 -20.47 -19.67
N GLU A 187 -8.87 -21.32 -19.12
CA GLU A 187 -9.29 -22.35 -18.17
C GLU A 187 -9.69 -21.68 -16.83
N PRO A 188 -10.92 -21.92 -16.33
CA PRO A 188 -11.51 -21.07 -15.29
C PRO A 188 -10.81 -21.15 -13.93
N VAL A 189 -10.22 -22.30 -13.58
CA VAL A 189 -9.54 -22.48 -12.28
C VAL A 189 -8.23 -21.68 -12.27
N THR A 190 -7.43 -21.80 -13.32
CA THR A 190 -6.15 -21.09 -13.44
C THR A 190 -6.34 -19.59 -13.69
N GLY A 191 -7.32 -19.19 -14.50
CA GLY A 191 -7.69 -17.78 -14.70
C GLY A 191 -8.16 -17.09 -13.42
N GLN A 192 -9.06 -17.73 -12.66
CA GLN A 192 -9.50 -17.19 -11.37
C GLN A 192 -8.35 -17.15 -10.35
N ALA A 193 -7.54 -18.21 -10.25
CA ALA A 193 -6.40 -18.26 -9.33
C ALA A 193 -5.38 -17.14 -9.60
N LEU A 194 -5.09 -16.83 -10.87
CA LEU A 194 -4.23 -15.70 -11.26
C LEU A 194 -4.82 -14.37 -10.81
N ARG A 195 -6.11 -14.14 -11.08
CA ARG A 195 -6.80 -12.91 -10.72
C ARG A 195 -6.78 -12.67 -9.21
N ASP A 196 -7.13 -13.69 -8.42
CA ASP A 196 -7.16 -13.62 -6.96
C ASP A 196 -5.73 -13.47 -6.39
N PHE A 197 -4.74 -14.14 -6.99
CA PHE A 197 -3.31 -13.96 -6.66
C PHE A 197 -2.88 -12.50 -6.83
N ILE A 198 -3.07 -11.89 -8.01
CA ILE A 198 -2.59 -10.52 -8.27
C ILE A 198 -3.34 -9.50 -7.40
N LEU A 199 -4.65 -9.67 -7.19
CA LEU A 199 -5.45 -8.77 -6.36
C LEU A 199 -5.06 -8.80 -4.88
N GLU A 200 -4.60 -9.94 -4.36
CA GLU A 200 -4.17 -10.07 -2.97
C GLU A 200 -2.67 -9.79 -2.76
N GLN A 201 -1.78 -10.28 -3.62
CA GLN A 201 -0.34 -10.08 -3.49
C GLN A 201 0.09 -8.62 -3.68
N ARG A 202 -0.70 -7.80 -4.38
CA ARG A 202 -0.48 -6.33 -4.46
C ARG A 202 -0.75 -5.58 -3.15
N LYS A 203 -1.22 -6.22 -2.08
CA LYS A 203 -1.58 -5.59 -0.80
C LYS A 203 -0.62 -5.99 0.33
N ILE A 204 0.20 -5.05 0.79
CA ILE A 204 1.00 -5.21 2.00
C ILE A 204 0.14 -4.92 3.23
N ARG A 205 0.10 -5.86 4.18
CA ARG A 205 -0.63 -5.75 5.46
C ARG A 205 0.31 -5.38 6.61
N ASP A 206 -0.24 -4.75 7.65
CA ASP A 206 0.45 -4.35 8.89
C ASP A 206 1.77 -3.56 8.69
N ILE A 207 1.88 -2.79 7.60
CA ILE A 207 2.99 -1.88 7.35
C ILE A 207 2.77 -0.53 8.06
N ALA A 208 3.86 0.09 8.51
CA ALA A 208 3.80 1.41 9.14
C ALA A 208 3.24 2.44 8.17
N LYS A 209 2.20 3.16 8.59
CA LYS A 209 1.60 4.26 7.82
C LYS A 209 2.29 5.55 8.18
N VAL A 210 2.98 6.12 7.19
CA VAL A 210 3.80 7.31 7.31
C VAL A 210 3.14 8.47 6.58
N VAL A 211 3.15 9.64 7.22
CA VAL A 211 2.70 10.91 6.68
C VAL A 211 3.88 11.86 6.71
N ASN A 212 4.15 12.54 5.59
CA ASN A 212 5.17 13.58 5.52
C ASN A 212 4.51 14.91 5.92
N LEU A 213 4.88 15.48 7.07
CA LEU A 213 4.25 16.69 7.58
C LEU A 213 4.59 17.96 6.77
N ARG A 214 5.47 17.87 5.76
CA ARG A 214 5.69 18.93 4.76
C ARG A 214 4.64 18.92 3.64
N SER A 215 3.93 17.81 3.41
CA SER A 215 3.03 17.65 2.26
C SER A 215 1.75 18.49 2.32
N ALA A 216 1.46 19.09 3.47
CA ALA A 216 0.38 20.04 3.69
C ALA A 216 0.80 21.10 4.72
N PRO A 217 0.21 22.31 4.71
CA PRO A 217 0.45 23.32 5.74
C PRO A 217 -0.18 22.94 7.10
N GLY A 218 -1.17 22.04 7.09
CA GLY A 218 -1.76 21.49 8.30
C GLY A 218 -2.50 20.19 8.04
N PHE A 219 -2.80 19.49 9.13
CA PHE A 219 -3.51 18.21 9.13
C PHE A 219 -4.53 18.19 10.28
N SER A 220 -5.72 17.66 10.01
CA SER A 220 -6.80 17.56 10.98
C SER A 220 -7.02 16.10 11.40
N PHE A 221 -6.92 15.82 12.69
CA PHE A 221 -7.20 14.51 13.28
C PHE A 221 -8.53 14.56 14.02
N VAL A 222 -9.54 13.91 13.44
CA VAL A 222 -10.94 14.01 13.87
C VAL A 222 -11.41 12.72 14.54
N SER A 223 -11.87 12.84 15.79
CA SER A 223 -12.54 11.77 16.53
C SER A 223 -13.41 12.32 17.66
N GLU A 224 -14.50 11.64 17.98
CA GLU A 224 -15.31 11.94 19.17
C GLU A 224 -14.52 11.72 20.48
N ASP A 225 -13.55 10.79 20.46
CA ASP A 225 -12.63 10.49 21.58
C ASP A 225 -11.33 11.30 21.43
N LEU A 226 -11.33 12.51 21.99
CA LEU A 226 -10.18 13.43 21.95
C LEU A 226 -8.94 12.86 22.64
N ASP A 227 -9.09 12.05 23.69
CA ASP A 227 -7.95 11.50 24.43
C ASP A 227 -7.20 10.42 23.64
N ARG A 228 -7.90 9.75 22.73
CA ARG A 228 -7.30 8.86 21.74
C ARG A 228 -6.53 9.63 20.65
N VAL A 229 -7.03 10.79 20.24
CA VAL A 229 -6.29 11.69 19.33
C VAL A 229 -5.06 12.29 20.00
N ARG A 230 -5.17 12.74 21.26
CA ARG A 230 -4.05 13.20 22.08
C ARG A 230 -3.00 12.11 22.26
N SER A 231 -3.42 10.85 22.45
CA SER A 231 -2.52 9.70 22.52
C SER A 231 -1.76 9.47 21.21
N LEU A 232 -2.42 9.63 20.05
CA LEU A 232 -1.75 9.63 18.75
C LEU A 232 -0.77 10.82 18.62
N MET A 233 -1.18 12.03 19.01
CA MET A 233 -0.31 13.21 18.92
C MET A 233 0.91 13.09 19.84
N ARG A 234 0.78 12.55 21.05
CA ARG A 234 1.94 12.19 21.91
C ARG A 234 2.90 11.25 21.18
N SER A 235 2.40 10.21 20.51
CA SER A 235 3.21 9.30 19.69
C SER A 235 3.91 10.03 18.53
N VAL A 236 3.21 10.92 17.82
CA VAL A 236 3.74 11.75 16.72
C VAL A 236 4.86 12.66 17.21
N LEU A 237 4.63 13.41 18.29
CA LEU A 237 5.61 14.32 18.88
C LEU A 237 6.84 13.60 19.44
N CYS A 238 6.67 12.45 20.10
CA CYS A 238 7.79 11.62 20.55
C CYS A 238 8.63 11.11 19.37
N SER A 239 7.98 10.65 18.29
CA SER A 239 8.68 10.22 17.07
C SER A 239 9.48 11.37 16.45
N LEU A 240 8.88 12.56 16.33
CA LEU A 240 9.58 13.77 15.87
C LEU A 240 10.79 14.12 16.75
N ALA A 241 10.62 14.14 18.07
CA ALA A 241 11.65 14.54 19.03
C ALA A 241 12.85 13.57 19.10
N VAL A 242 12.64 12.29 18.76
CA VAL A 242 13.69 11.26 18.71
C VAL A 242 14.50 11.35 17.42
N PHE A 243 13.85 11.56 16.27
CA PHE A 243 14.51 11.54 14.96
C PHE A 243 15.08 12.89 14.49
N HIS A 244 14.61 14.03 15.03
CA HIS A 244 15.01 15.37 14.57
C HIS A 244 15.71 16.18 15.67
N ASN A 245 16.69 17.01 15.30
CA ASN A 245 17.38 17.87 16.24
C ASN A 245 16.47 19.01 16.77
N PRO A 246 16.56 19.42 18.05
CA PRO A 246 15.86 20.59 18.60
C PRO A 246 16.16 21.93 17.90
N ARG A 247 17.25 22.00 17.13
CA ARG A 247 17.60 23.16 16.27
C ARG A 247 16.91 23.15 14.90
N ASP A 248 16.49 21.96 14.45
CA ASP A 248 15.83 21.76 13.15
C ASP A 248 14.30 21.75 13.29
N VAL A 249 13.78 21.34 14.45
CA VAL A 249 12.34 21.23 14.73
C VAL A 249 12.02 21.75 16.13
N LYS A 250 11.04 22.64 16.23
CA LYS A 250 10.41 23.05 17.50
C LYS A 250 8.99 22.49 17.58
N LEU A 251 8.60 22.06 18.78
CA LEU A 251 7.30 21.45 19.06
C LEU A 251 6.52 22.37 20.01
N MET A 252 5.40 22.90 19.51
CA MET A 252 4.54 23.85 20.22
C MET A 252 3.16 23.23 20.45
N VAL A 253 2.49 23.63 21.54
CA VAL A 253 1.09 23.23 21.80
C VAL A 253 0.26 24.46 22.15
N VAL A 254 -0.90 24.58 21.53
CA VAL A 254 -1.98 25.49 21.93
C VAL A 254 -3.08 24.65 22.57
N THR A 255 -3.31 24.84 23.87
CA THR A 255 -4.23 24.03 24.67
C THR A 255 -4.77 24.81 25.87
N ARG A 256 -6.05 24.60 26.20
CA ARG A 256 -6.66 25.08 27.45
C ARG A 256 -6.41 24.13 28.64
N ASN A 257 -5.84 22.96 28.36
CA ASN A 257 -5.62 21.85 29.29
C ASN A 257 -4.12 21.49 29.36
N PRO A 258 -3.25 22.42 29.83
CA PRO A 258 -1.79 22.25 29.80
C PRO A 258 -1.30 21.04 30.63
N GLU A 259 -2.07 20.58 31.60
CA GLU A 259 -1.77 19.40 32.42
C GLU A 259 -1.66 18.11 31.58
N VAL A 260 -2.43 17.98 30.50
CA VAL A 260 -2.37 16.83 29.58
C VAL A 260 -1.06 16.81 28.78
N TRP A 261 -0.41 17.97 28.66
CA TRP A 261 0.83 18.20 27.90
C TRP A 261 2.05 18.47 28.79
N ALA A 262 1.90 18.41 30.12
CA ALA A 262 2.97 18.69 31.09
C ALA A 262 4.24 17.84 30.90
N TRP A 263 4.13 16.67 30.26
CA TRP A 263 5.26 15.82 29.89
C TRP A 263 6.22 16.48 28.87
N MET A 264 5.76 17.44 28.07
CA MET A 264 6.58 18.14 27.08
C MET A 264 7.65 19.06 27.68
N VAL A 265 7.51 19.43 28.97
CA VAL A 265 8.50 20.21 29.74
C VAL A 265 9.90 19.57 29.70
N TRP A 266 9.98 18.24 29.51
CA TRP A 266 11.23 17.50 29.43
C TRP A 266 11.87 17.48 28.03
N LEU A 267 11.13 17.87 26.98
CA LEU A 267 11.64 17.88 25.60
C LEU A 267 12.40 19.18 25.29
N PRO A 268 13.66 19.10 24.81
CA PRO A 268 14.40 20.29 24.37
C PRO A 268 13.72 21.00 23.18
N HIS A 269 12.91 20.30 22.39
CA HIS A 269 12.14 20.86 21.28
C HIS A 269 10.99 21.78 21.71
N ASN A 270 10.53 21.69 22.97
CA ASN A 270 9.49 22.56 23.53
C ASN A 270 10.08 23.78 24.26
N LEU A 271 11.39 23.99 24.19
CA LEU A 271 12.08 25.11 24.80
C LEU A 271 12.43 26.17 23.75
N HIS A 272 12.22 27.43 24.12
CA HIS A 272 12.72 28.59 23.39
C HIS A 272 14.25 28.70 23.51
N ASP A 273 14.94 29.11 22.45
CA ASP A 273 16.41 29.19 22.45
C ASP A 273 16.97 30.45 23.14
N GLU A 274 16.21 31.57 23.16
CA GLU A 274 16.64 32.85 23.76
C GLU A 274 15.80 33.29 24.98
N LEU A 275 14.48 33.02 25.02
CA LEU A 275 13.61 33.49 26.11
C LEU A 275 13.68 32.60 27.35
N PHE A 276 13.67 33.21 28.53
CA PHE A 276 13.71 32.55 29.84
C PHE A 276 12.42 32.81 30.64
N ASP A 277 12.05 31.83 31.46
CA ASP A 277 10.93 31.78 32.41
C ASP A 277 11.53 31.58 33.82
N ALA A 278 10.76 31.81 34.89
CA ALA A 278 11.25 31.74 36.28
C ALA A 278 11.89 30.39 36.66
N CYS A 279 11.58 29.32 35.92
CA CYS A 279 12.04 27.95 36.16
C CYS A 279 13.00 27.39 35.09
N GLY A 280 13.46 28.18 34.11
CA GLY A 280 14.32 27.71 33.02
C GLY A 280 14.01 28.39 31.67
N TRP A 281 14.46 27.82 30.55
CA TRP A 281 14.07 28.29 29.22
C TRP A 281 12.54 28.32 29.05
N ARG A 282 12.03 29.35 28.37
CA ARG A 282 10.59 29.54 28.16
C ARG A 282 10.01 28.35 27.40
N ARG A 283 8.90 27.82 27.91
CA ARG A 283 8.18 26.69 27.33
C ARG A 283 7.25 27.17 26.21
N LEU A 284 7.16 26.38 25.15
CA LEU A 284 6.36 26.67 23.95
C LEU A 284 4.96 26.06 24.09
N ILE A 285 4.23 26.47 25.12
CA ILE A 285 2.84 26.07 25.39
C ILE A 285 2.03 27.36 25.61
N PHE A 286 0.89 27.47 24.93
CA PHE A 286 0.03 28.66 24.89
C PHE A 286 -1.43 28.27 25.08
N ALA A 287 -2.27 29.19 25.57
CA ALA A 287 -3.69 28.93 25.79
C ALA A 287 -4.55 29.16 24.54
N THR A 288 -4.15 30.10 23.66
CA THR A 288 -4.85 30.42 22.41
C THR A 288 -3.88 30.73 21.25
N PRO A 289 -4.35 30.69 19.98
CA PRO A 289 -3.52 31.08 18.83
C PRO A 289 -3.11 32.56 18.87
N GLU A 290 -3.94 33.47 19.42
CA GLU A 290 -3.56 34.88 19.53
C GLU A 290 -2.44 35.10 20.56
N GLU A 291 -2.40 34.32 21.64
CA GLU A 291 -1.30 34.37 22.61
C GLU A 291 0.01 33.88 21.98
N LEU A 292 -0.05 32.81 21.17
CA LEU A 292 1.07 32.32 20.37
C LEU A 292 1.58 33.40 19.39
N GLU A 293 0.67 34.10 18.71
CA GLU A 293 1.02 35.21 17.79
C GLU A 293 1.66 36.38 18.53
N ALA A 294 1.09 36.80 19.66
CA ALA A 294 1.61 37.88 20.49
C ALA A 294 3.00 37.56 21.08
N ALA A 295 3.26 36.29 21.42
CA ALA A 295 4.53 35.87 21.98
C ALA A 295 5.62 35.63 20.93
N LEU A 296 5.28 35.06 19.77
CA LEU A 296 6.26 34.56 18.77
C LEU A 296 6.09 35.13 17.36
N GLY A 297 5.21 36.09 17.11
CA GLY A 297 4.92 36.64 15.77
C GLY A 297 6.16 37.04 14.96
N ALA A 298 7.19 37.58 15.64
CA ALA A 298 8.47 37.92 15.02
C ALA A 298 9.22 36.70 14.44
N GLU A 299 9.14 35.53 15.09
CA GLU A 299 9.77 34.27 14.68
C GLU A 299 8.87 33.48 13.71
N LEU A 300 7.56 33.44 14.00
CA LEU A 300 6.53 32.83 13.15
C LEU A 300 6.55 33.44 11.74
N HIS A 301 6.86 34.74 11.61
CA HIS A 301 6.92 35.42 10.31
C HIS A 301 8.36 35.73 9.86
N MET A 302 9.36 35.54 10.72
CA MET A 302 10.78 35.88 10.50
C MET A 302 10.99 37.26 9.88
N LYS A 303 10.35 38.29 10.46
CA LYS A 303 10.34 39.67 9.92
C LYS A 303 9.89 39.75 8.44
N GLY A 304 8.92 38.92 8.05
CA GLY A 304 8.38 38.86 6.69
C GLY A 304 9.16 37.96 5.71
N LYS A 305 10.26 37.32 6.14
CA LYS A 305 11.01 36.39 5.28
C LYS A 305 10.30 35.06 5.02
N ARG A 306 9.35 34.68 5.88
CA ARG A 306 8.61 33.42 5.74
C ARG A 306 7.46 33.59 4.74
N GLY A 307 7.68 33.12 3.51
CA GLY A 307 6.68 33.13 2.45
C GLY A 307 5.50 32.18 2.70
N ALA A 308 4.51 32.25 1.80
CA ALA A 308 3.40 31.29 1.77
C ALA A 308 3.93 29.85 1.64
N TRP A 309 3.21 28.89 2.22
CA TRP A 309 3.51 27.48 2.02
C TRP A 309 3.30 27.12 0.55
N THR A 310 4.30 26.46 -0.04
CA THR A 310 4.21 25.87 -1.37
C THR A 310 4.16 24.36 -1.20
N PRO A 311 3.30 23.65 -1.96
CA PRO A 311 3.31 22.19 -1.94
C PRO A 311 4.70 21.70 -2.33
N PRO A 312 5.35 20.83 -1.52
CA PRO A 312 6.50 20.11 -2.00
C PRO A 312 6.00 19.27 -3.17
N THR A 313 6.52 19.53 -4.36
CA THR A 313 6.20 18.85 -5.63
C THR A 313 6.42 17.33 -5.59
N VAL A 314 6.80 16.74 -4.45
CA VAL A 314 7.85 15.72 -4.35
C VAL A 314 7.66 14.58 -3.29
N ALA A 315 8.00 13.31 -3.64
CA ALA A 315 7.62 12.01 -3.03
C ALA A 315 8.56 11.40 -1.99
N SER A 316 8.07 11.13 -0.79
CA SER A 316 8.70 10.06 -0.01
C SER A 316 8.43 8.67 -0.63
N PRO A 317 9.43 7.76 -0.72
CA PRO A 317 9.17 6.35 -1.02
C PRO A 317 8.44 5.62 0.13
N THR A 318 8.47 6.16 1.35
CA THR A 318 7.79 5.62 2.55
C THR A 318 6.41 6.21 2.81
N ALA A 319 6.16 7.48 2.45
CA ALA A 319 4.85 8.13 2.62
C ALA A 319 3.93 7.94 1.40
N MET A 320 2.62 7.93 1.62
CA MET A 320 1.67 7.74 0.52
C MET A 320 1.41 9.03 -0.29
N GLY A 321 1.96 9.08 -1.51
CA GLY A 321 1.51 9.94 -2.61
C GLY A 321 2.10 11.36 -2.67
N SER A 322 3.22 11.52 -3.40
CA SER A 322 3.75 12.75 -4.06
C SER A 322 4.83 12.33 -5.13
N ALA A 323 5.71 13.17 -5.75
CA ALA A 323 6.66 12.80 -6.88
C ALA A 323 8.14 13.39 -6.88
N LEU A 324 9.20 12.77 -6.29
CA LEU A 324 10.41 13.49 -5.72
C LEU A 324 11.57 13.99 -6.63
N GLU A 325 12.02 15.25 -6.42
CA GLU A 325 13.43 15.63 -6.18
C GLU A 325 13.66 17.01 -5.48
N THR A 326 14.80 17.21 -4.81
CA THR A 326 15.14 18.43 -4.04
C THR A 326 15.61 19.59 -4.93
N GLY A 327 14.96 20.76 -4.83
CA GLY A 327 15.24 21.88 -5.73
C GLY A 327 14.99 23.28 -5.16
N GLN A 328 15.32 23.56 -3.90
CA GLN A 328 15.47 24.95 -3.45
C GLN A 328 16.44 25.11 -2.29
N VAL A 329 17.54 25.82 -2.56
CA VAL A 329 18.32 26.56 -1.56
C VAL A 329 17.46 27.76 -1.13
N GLY A 330 16.39 27.46 -0.41
CA GLY A 330 15.52 28.46 0.19
C GLY A 330 16.23 29.13 1.36
N VAL A 331 15.94 30.42 1.56
CA VAL A 331 16.37 31.23 2.72
C VAL A 331 16.33 30.38 3.99
N ASP A 332 17.35 30.47 4.85
CA ASP A 332 17.32 29.75 6.11
C ASP A 332 16.16 30.24 7.00
N LEU A 333 15.07 29.49 6.99
CA LEU A 333 13.85 29.77 7.74
C LEU A 333 13.91 29.32 9.22
N GLY A 334 15.12 29.06 9.75
CA GLY A 334 15.32 28.56 11.10
C GLY A 334 14.66 27.19 11.33
N PRO A 335 14.37 26.79 12.58
CA PRO A 335 13.68 25.53 12.85
C PRO A 335 12.30 25.49 12.18
N HIS A 336 11.91 24.30 11.73
CA HIS A 336 10.53 24.03 11.35
C HIS A 336 9.65 23.99 12.60
N LEU A 337 8.53 24.71 12.58
CA LEU A 337 7.66 24.85 13.74
C LEU A 337 6.46 23.90 13.56
N VAL A 338 6.38 22.86 14.39
CA VAL A 338 5.21 21.97 14.44
C VAL A 338 4.33 22.40 15.61
N ILE A 339 3.11 22.83 15.30
CA ILE A 339 2.17 23.43 16.24
C ILE A 339 0.96 22.51 16.40
N VAL A 340 0.70 22.02 17.61
CA VAL A 340 -0.49 21.22 17.90
C VAL A 340 -1.61 22.11 18.43
N ASP A 341 -2.79 22.06 17.82
CA ASP A 341 -4.02 22.68 18.35
C ASP A 341 -4.85 21.61 19.06
N ASP A 342 -4.95 21.69 20.39
CA ASP A 342 -5.75 20.78 21.22
C ASP A 342 -7.23 21.20 21.27
N ASN A 343 -7.84 21.33 20.09
CA ASN A 343 -9.25 21.75 19.91
C ASN A 343 -9.56 23.12 20.55
N THR A 344 -8.67 24.09 20.40
CA THR A 344 -8.78 25.43 21.01
C THR A 344 -9.02 26.57 20.03
N GLY A 345 -8.39 26.52 18.85
CA GLY A 345 -8.46 27.60 17.86
C GLY A 345 -9.71 27.56 16.99
N SER A 346 -10.24 28.75 16.67
CA SER A 346 -11.13 28.92 15.53
C SER A 346 -10.31 28.89 14.23
N PRO A 347 -10.94 28.62 13.07
CA PRO A 347 -10.27 28.74 11.76
C PRO A 347 -9.64 30.12 11.56
N ASP A 348 -10.39 31.17 11.89
CA ASP A 348 -10.00 32.57 11.72
C ASP A 348 -8.77 32.94 12.57
N ALA A 349 -8.68 32.41 13.80
CA ALA A 349 -7.53 32.60 14.68
C ALA A 349 -6.27 31.85 14.19
N TRP A 350 -6.43 30.75 13.45
CA TRP A 350 -5.31 30.11 12.75
C TRP A 350 -4.95 30.81 11.43
N GLU A 351 -5.89 31.51 10.82
CA GLU A 351 -5.67 32.29 9.60
C GLU A 351 -4.76 33.51 9.85
N SER A 352 -4.85 34.20 10.99
CA SER A 352 -3.89 35.28 11.33
C SER A 352 -2.47 34.71 11.48
N VAL A 353 -2.31 33.67 12.30
CA VAL A 353 -1.03 33.05 12.63
C VAL A 353 -0.35 32.48 11.37
N VAL A 354 -1.07 31.69 10.57
CA VAL A 354 -0.47 30.86 9.50
C VAL A 354 -0.84 31.33 8.09
N GLY A 355 -1.88 32.16 7.92
CA GLY A 355 -2.42 32.56 6.61
C GLY A 355 -3.24 31.46 5.93
N GLN A 356 -4.17 31.83 5.04
CA GLN A 356 -5.10 30.89 4.38
C GLN A 356 -4.43 29.69 3.69
N VAL A 357 -3.29 29.92 3.04
CA VAL A 357 -2.52 28.89 2.31
C VAL A 357 -1.49 28.19 3.22
N GLY A 358 -1.28 28.71 4.43
CA GLY A 358 -0.17 28.35 5.31
C GLY A 358 1.12 29.14 5.02
N LYS A 359 2.13 28.94 5.88
CA LYS A 359 3.46 29.59 5.80
C LYS A 359 4.56 28.52 5.71
N ALA A 360 5.57 28.76 4.88
CA ALA A 360 6.67 27.80 4.66
C ALA A 360 7.43 27.52 5.97
N GLY A 361 7.59 26.25 6.34
CA GLY A 361 8.29 25.87 7.58
C GLY A 361 7.45 25.95 8.86
N LEU A 362 6.12 26.12 8.75
CA LEU A 362 5.15 25.79 9.81
C LEU A 362 4.37 24.54 9.36
N THR A 363 3.98 23.69 10.32
CA THR A 363 2.89 22.71 10.14
C THR A 363 1.96 22.74 11.34
N VAL A 364 0.65 22.86 11.10
CA VAL A 364 -0.38 22.75 12.14
C VAL A 364 -0.93 21.32 12.23
N LEU A 365 -0.99 20.75 13.43
CA LEU A 365 -1.63 19.46 13.71
C LEU A 365 -2.84 19.72 14.60
N ARG A 366 -4.05 19.75 14.03
CA ARG A 366 -5.27 20.01 14.79
C ARG A 366 -5.87 18.72 15.31
N ILE A 367 -6.13 18.69 16.61
CA ILE A 367 -7.04 17.77 17.26
C ILE A 367 -8.44 18.39 17.20
N ALA A 368 -9.44 17.66 16.72
CA ALA A 368 -10.81 18.16 16.68
C ALA A 368 -11.86 17.05 16.91
N SER A 369 -13.00 17.42 17.48
CA SER A 369 -14.14 16.50 17.63
C SER A 369 -15.01 16.40 16.36
N ARG A 370 -14.86 17.35 15.43
CA ARG A 370 -15.60 17.44 14.17
C ARG A 370 -14.70 17.97 13.05
N VAL A 371 -15.02 17.63 11.81
CA VAL A 371 -14.40 18.25 10.63
C VAL A 371 -14.75 19.74 10.61
N GLY A 372 -13.75 20.60 10.47
CA GLY A 372 -13.91 22.06 10.36
C GLY A 372 -13.45 22.59 9.00
N THR A 373 -13.45 23.91 8.86
CA THR A 373 -12.94 24.68 7.71
C THR A 373 -11.65 25.43 8.07
N GLY A 374 -10.89 25.94 7.09
CA GLY A 374 -9.64 26.71 7.29
C GLY A 374 -8.36 26.04 6.76
N VAL A 375 -7.22 26.30 7.42
CA VAL A 375 -5.90 25.72 7.07
C VAL A 375 -5.81 24.26 7.50
N GLY A 376 -5.58 23.33 6.57
CA GLY A 376 -5.42 21.89 6.87
C GLY A 376 -6.69 21.04 6.79
N PHE A 377 -7.76 21.53 6.13
CA PHE A 377 -9.04 20.82 5.98
C PHE A 377 -9.46 20.57 4.51
N ALA A 378 -8.52 20.56 3.56
CA ALA A 378 -8.78 19.85 2.31
C ALA A 378 -9.09 18.38 2.62
N GLU A 379 -9.92 17.69 1.83
CA GLU A 379 -10.36 16.34 2.17
C GLU A 379 -9.18 15.36 2.35
N ASP A 380 -8.09 15.56 1.60
CA ASP A 380 -6.87 14.78 1.73
C ASP A 380 -6.03 15.09 2.98
N GLN A 381 -6.35 16.15 3.73
CA GLN A 381 -5.63 16.58 4.95
C GLN A 381 -6.34 16.15 6.25
N VAL A 382 -7.56 15.59 6.11
CA VAL A 382 -8.35 15.10 7.23
C VAL A 382 -8.12 13.60 7.44
N PHE A 383 -7.68 13.25 8.65
CA PHE A 383 -7.62 11.89 9.18
C PHE A 383 -8.81 11.68 10.12
N GLU A 384 -9.80 10.94 9.65
CA GLU A 384 -10.93 10.54 10.48
C GLU A 384 -10.61 9.20 11.16
N MET A 385 -10.92 9.11 12.46
CA MET A 385 -10.87 7.83 13.15
C MET A 385 -12.08 6.98 12.74
N ALA A 386 -11.82 5.79 12.21
CA ALA A 386 -12.90 4.85 11.92
C ALA A 386 -13.47 4.29 13.23
N ASN A 387 -14.69 4.70 13.58
CA ASN A 387 -15.51 4.00 14.57
C ASN A 387 -15.87 2.62 14.01
N ASP A 388 -15.10 1.58 14.37
CA ASP A 388 -15.39 0.17 14.06
C ASP A 388 -16.62 -0.32 14.88
N MET A 389 -17.80 0.22 14.56
CA MET A 389 -19.09 -0.30 15.04
C MET A 389 -19.32 -1.70 14.45
N GLY A 390 -18.89 -2.73 15.20
CA GLY A 390 -19.17 -4.14 14.88
C GLY A 390 -17.94 -5.06 14.79
N ARG A 391 -16.71 -4.57 14.95
CA ARG A 391 -15.53 -5.44 15.10
C ARG A 391 -14.74 -5.07 16.35
N GLN A 392 -14.74 -5.99 17.32
CA GLN A 392 -13.93 -5.90 18.52
C GLN A 392 -12.45 -5.69 18.12
N PRO A 393 -11.78 -4.61 18.56
CA PRO A 393 -10.44 -4.30 18.12
C PRO A 393 -9.47 -5.37 18.62
N ARG A 394 -8.95 -6.21 17.71
CA ARG A 394 -7.89 -7.17 18.05
C ARG A 394 -6.67 -6.38 18.53
N GLN A 395 -6.45 -6.43 19.85
CA GLN A 395 -5.32 -5.80 20.56
C GLN A 395 -5.22 -4.28 20.41
N GLY A 396 -6.25 -3.52 20.81
CA GLY A 396 -6.13 -2.08 21.13
C GLY A 396 -5.81 -1.09 19.99
N ARG A 397 -5.52 -1.57 18.77
CA ARG A 397 -5.13 -0.75 17.62
C ARG A 397 -6.29 0.14 17.15
N SER A 398 -6.04 1.45 17.07
CA SER A 398 -6.92 2.43 16.41
C SER A 398 -6.70 2.42 14.90
N ARG A 399 -7.77 2.64 14.12
CA ARG A 399 -7.71 2.64 12.65
C ARG A 399 -8.07 4.02 12.11
N TRP A 400 -7.08 4.69 11.54
CA TRP A 400 -7.23 5.99 10.90
C TRP A 400 -7.45 5.83 9.40
N ARG A 401 -8.35 6.65 8.83
CA ARG A 401 -8.55 6.77 7.39
C ARG A 401 -8.26 8.21 6.98
N ARG A 402 -7.34 8.38 6.03
CA ARG A 402 -7.23 9.62 5.23
C ARG A 402 -8.47 9.66 4.35
N ARG A 403 -9.25 10.73 4.43
CA ARG A 403 -10.35 11.00 3.50
C ARG A 403 -9.73 11.27 2.11
N ARG A 404 -10.42 10.87 1.04
CA ARG A 404 -9.88 10.75 -0.32
C ARG A 404 -10.88 11.27 -1.33
#